data_AF-A0AAC9I8U9-F1
#
_entry.id   AF-A0AAC9I8U9-F1
#
_cell.length_a   1.000
_cell.length_b   1.000
_cell.length_c   1.000
_cell.angle_alpha   90.00
_cell.angle_beta   90.00
_cell.angle_gamma   90.00
#
_symmetry.space_group_name_H-M   'P 1'
#
loop_
_entity.id
_entity.type
_entity.pdbx_description
1 polymer ?
#
loop_
_entity_poly.entity_id
_entity_poly.type
_entity_poly.pdbx_seq_one_letter_code
_entity_poly.pdbx_strand_id
1 'polypeptide(L)'
;MPPTADSAPVPTVERPVDTATLERQRARIRAAQARLAAFIASTAADVDEVAREAEAALRAAVSSGAGVERVSAELELSPRALRAIVDGSVRLRSLHPDERLRSV
;
A
#
# COMPACT_ATOMS: atom_id res chain seq x y z
N MET A 1 -4.38 -60.69 4.63
CA MET A 1 -3.94 -59.92 3.44
C MET A 1 -5.02 -58.90 3.11
N PRO A 2 -4.68 -57.62 2.88
CA PRO A 2 -5.62 -56.53 2.55
C PRO A 2 -5.94 -56.53 1.03
N PRO A 3 -6.91 -55.71 0.59
CA PRO A 3 -6.46 -54.55 -0.19
C PRO A 3 -7.08 -53.22 0.24
N THR A 4 -6.18 -52.24 0.27
CA THR A 4 -6.30 -50.78 0.20
C THR A 4 -7.46 -50.27 -0.66
N ALA A 5 -8.36 -49.49 -0.05
CA ALA A 5 -9.16 -48.50 -0.75
C ALA A 5 -8.68 -47.11 -0.31
N ASP A 6 -7.70 -46.62 -1.05
CA ASP A 6 -7.59 -45.25 -1.56
C ASP A 6 -8.51 -44.22 -0.88
N SER A 7 -7.97 -43.51 0.11
CA SER A 7 -8.53 -42.22 0.54
C SER A 7 -8.08 -41.18 -0.48
N ALA A 8 -9.00 -40.81 -1.36
CA ALA A 8 -8.82 -39.76 -2.34
C ALA A 8 -8.31 -38.47 -1.67
N PRO A 9 -7.33 -37.77 -2.24
CA PRO A 9 -6.92 -36.47 -1.75
C PRO A 9 -8.09 -35.50 -1.95
N VAL A 10 -8.55 -34.91 -0.85
CA VAL A 10 -9.39 -33.70 -0.90
C VAL A 10 -8.72 -32.71 -1.85
N PRO A 11 -9.40 -32.19 -2.88
CA PRO A 11 -8.85 -31.09 -3.64
C PRO A 11 -8.88 -29.90 -2.69
N THR A 12 -7.73 -29.62 -2.06
CA THR A 12 -7.44 -28.31 -1.51
C THR A 12 -7.66 -27.35 -2.66
N VAL A 13 -8.80 -26.67 -2.65
CA VAL A 13 -9.09 -25.56 -3.56
C VAL A 13 -8.12 -24.46 -3.16
N GLU A 14 -6.89 -24.57 -3.66
CA GLU A 14 -5.97 -23.46 -3.77
C GLU A 14 -6.71 -22.43 -4.60
N ARG A 15 -7.33 -21.47 -3.92
CA ARG A 15 -7.95 -20.31 -4.55
C ARG A 15 -6.89 -19.74 -5.47
N PRO A 16 -7.05 -19.78 -6.81
CA PRO A 16 -6.09 -19.13 -7.68
C PRO A 16 -6.15 -17.67 -7.28
N VAL A 17 -5.06 -17.14 -6.74
CA VAL A 17 -4.95 -15.70 -6.54
C VAL A 17 -5.03 -15.13 -7.96
N ASP A 18 -6.19 -14.57 -8.31
CA ASP A 18 -6.45 -14.02 -9.64
C ASP A 18 -5.30 -13.11 -10.03
N THR A 19 -4.55 -13.49 -11.06
CA THR A 19 -3.39 -12.72 -11.55
C THR A 19 -3.79 -11.29 -11.91
N ALA A 20 -5.04 -11.10 -12.39
CA ALA A 20 -5.65 -9.81 -12.63
C ALA A 20 -5.85 -8.96 -11.35
N THR A 21 -6.09 -9.59 -10.20
CA THR A 21 -6.19 -8.91 -8.90
C THR A 21 -4.81 -8.49 -8.41
N LEU A 22 -3.79 -9.34 -8.57
CA LEU A 22 -2.40 -9.00 -8.25
C LEU A 22 -1.85 -7.86 -9.10
N GLU A 23 -2.12 -7.86 -10.40
CA GLU A 23 -1.72 -6.79 -11.30
C GLU A 23 -2.40 -5.46 -10.95
N ARG A 24 -3.69 -5.49 -10.57
CA ARG A 24 -4.39 -4.31 -10.05
C ARG A 24 -3.79 -3.80 -8.74
N GLN A 25 -3.43 -4.70 -7.82
CA GLN A 25 -2.76 -4.33 -6.57
C GLN A 25 -1.40 -3.67 -6.85
N ARG A 26 -0.59 -4.26 -7.73
CA ARG A 26 0.69 -3.69 -8.16
C ARG A 26 0.53 -2.32 -8.82
N ALA A 27 -0.47 -2.15 -9.67
CA ALA A 27 -0.76 -0.85 -10.29
C ALA A 27 -1.08 0.22 -9.23
N ARG A 28 -1.85 -0.13 -8.18
CA ARG A 28 -2.16 0.79 -7.08
C ARG A 28 -0.95 1.11 -6.22
N ILE A 29 -0.09 0.12 -5.93
CA ILE A 29 1.16 0.35 -5.20
C ILE A 29 2.08 1.27 -6.01
N ARG A 30 2.23 1.03 -7.31
CA ARG A 30 3.01 1.90 -8.21
C ARG A 30 2.46 3.32 -8.27
N ALA A 31 1.13 3.49 -8.29
CA ALA A 31 0.51 4.81 -8.24
C ALA A 31 0.81 5.51 -6.90
N ALA A 32 0.75 4.80 -5.77
CA ALA A 32 1.10 5.35 -4.46
C ALA A 32 2.57 5.76 -4.39
N GLN A 33 3.50 4.95 -4.94
CA GLN A 33 4.92 5.30 -5.05
C GLN A 33 5.13 6.57 -5.87
N ALA A 34 4.48 6.68 -7.04
CA ALA A 34 4.61 7.86 -7.89
C ALA A 34 4.11 9.14 -7.19
N ARG A 35 2.99 9.04 -6.44
CA ARG A 35 2.46 10.18 -5.67
C ARG A 35 3.34 10.53 -4.48
N LEU A 36 3.94 9.55 -3.82
CA LEU A 36 4.90 9.80 -2.74
C LEU A 36 6.18 10.47 -3.26
N ALA A 37 6.70 10.05 -4.41
CA ALA A 37 7.83 10.70 -5.06
C ALA A 37 7.50 12.14 -5.47
N ALA A 38 6.30 12.38 -6.02
CA ALA A 38 5.82 13.72 -6.32
C ALA A 38 5.71 14.59 -5.06
N PHE A 39 5.26 14.02 -3.94
CA PHE A 39 5.21 14.72 -2.65
C PHE A 39 6.61 15.12 -2.17
N ILE A 40 7.59 14.21 -2.24
CA ILE A 40 8.98 14.49 -1.86
C ILE A 40 9.60 15.59 -2.74
N ALA A 41 9.26 15.63 -4.02
CA ALA A 41 9.71 16.65 -4.96
C ALA A 41 8.87 17.94 -4.94
N SER A 42 7.79 17.97 -4.15
CA SER A 42 6.84 19.08 -4.13
C SER A 42 7.46 20.31 -3.45
N THR A 43 6.99 21.47 -3.87
CA THR A 43 7.39 22.76 -3.30
C THR A 43 6.27 23.31 -2.41
N ALA A 44 6.56 24.34 -1.62
CA ALA A 44 5.65 24.89 -0.62
C ALA A 44 4.23 25.21 -1.13
N ALA A 45 4.08 25.60 -2.40
CA ALA A 45 2.80 26.00 -2.96
C ALA A 45 1.84 24.81 -3.17
N ASP A 46 2.37 23.63 -3.52
CA ASP A 46 1.57 22.47 -3.92
C ASP A 46 1.60 21.34 -2.88
N VAL A 47 2.35 21.52 -1.78
CA VAL A 47 2.64 20.45 -0.82
C VAL A 47 1.37 19.87 -0.17
N ASP A 48 0.37 20.69 0.15
CA ASP A 48 -0.89 20.23 0.76
C ASP A 48 -1.75 19.44 -0.23
N GLU A 49 -1.81 19.86 -1.50
CA GLU A 49 -2.55 19.15 -2.54
C GLU A 49 -1.89 17.79 -2.82
N VAL A 50 -0.59 17.80 -3.09
CA VAL A 50 0.16 16.58 -3.39
C VAL A 50 0.20 15.63 -2.19
N ALA A 51 0.25 16.14 -0.95
CA ALA A 51 0.12 15.32 0.26
C ALA A 51 -1.22 14.59 0.31
N ARG A 52 -2.34 15.29 0.06
CA ARG A 52 -3.68 14.68 0.06
C ARG A 52 -3.82 13.62 -1.03
N GLU A 53 -3.27 13.89 -2.21
CA GLU A 53 -3.29 12.92 -3.30
C GLU A 53 -2.47 11.66 -2.97
N ALA A 54 -1.30 11.83 -2.36
CA ALA A 54 -0.47 10.73 -1.90
C ALA A 54 -1.17 9.92 -0.79
N GLU A 55 -1.78 10.59 0.19
CA GLU A 55 -2.59 9.93 1.24
C GLU A 55 -3.76 9.13 0.65
N ALA A 56 -4.47 9.69 -0.33
CA ALA A 56 -5.57 9.01 -1.01
C ALA A 56 -5.08 7.77 -1.78
N ALA A 57 -3.93 7.87 -2.46
CA ALA A 57 -3.32 6.75 -3.16
C ALA A 57 -2.88 5.63 -2.18
N LEU A 58 -2.32 6.00 -1.02
CA LEU A 58 -1.95 5.05 0.04
C LEU A 58 -3.19 4.33 0.60
N ARG A 59 -4.28 5.06 0.89
CA ARG A 59 -5.56 4.44 1.29
C ARG A 59 -6.08 3.49 0.22
N ALA A 60 -6.07 3.90 -1.05
CA ALA A 60 -6.54 3.06 -2.16
C ALA A 60 -5.69 1.79 -2.34
N ALA A 61 -4.39 1.87 -2.10
CA ALA A 61 -3.48 0.72 -2.10
C ALA A 61 -3.81 -0.24 -0.95
N VAL A 62 -3.98 0.24 0.28
CA VAL A 62 -4.33 -0.62 1.43
C VAL A 62 -5.74 -1.21 1.27
N SER A 63 -6.74 -0.42 0.86
CA SER A 63 -8.10 -0.88 0.60
C SER A 63 -8.22 -1.80 -0.63
N SER A 64 -7.15 -1.99 -1.41
CA SER A 64 -7.13 -2.95 -2.53
C SER A 64 -6.99 -4.40 -2.11
N GLY A 65 -6.83 -4.65 -0.80
CA GLY A 65 -6.47 -5.95 -0.27
C GLY A 65 -4.98 -6.25 -0.37
N ALA A 66 -4.15 -5.30 -0.86
CA ALA A 66 -2.71 -5.36 -0.65
C ALA A 66 -2.46 -5.11 0.83
N GLY A 67 -2.06 -6.17 1.56
CA GLY A 67 -1.80 -6.08 2.99
C GLY A 67 -0.81 -4.97 3.32
N VAL A 68 -1.00 -4.30 4.47
CA VAL A 68 -0.18 -3.17 4.92
C VAL A 68 1.31 -3.50 4.83
N GLU A 69 1.72 -4.72 5.24
CA GLU A 69 3.11 -5.16 5.20
C GLU A 69 3.73 -5.14 3.79
N ARG A 70 2.94 -5.55 2.78
CA ARG A 70 3.38 -5.53 1.38
C ARG A 70 3.50 -4.10 0.87
N VAL A 71 2.49 -3.29 1.14
CA VAL A 71 2.46 -1.89 0.72
C VAL A 71 3.61 -1.12 1.38
N SER A 72 3.87 -1.35 2.67
CA SER A 72 4.96 -0.72 3.40
C SER A 72 6.34 -1.16 2.90
N ALA A 73 6.53 -2.44 2.59
CA ALA A 73 7.79 -2.94 2.05
C ALA A 73 8.10 -2.32 0.67
N GLU A 74 7.11 -2.20 -0.19
CA GLU A 74 7.26 -1.62 -1.53
C GLU A 74 7.47 -0.10 -1.50
N LEU A 75 6.90 0.59 -0.50
CA LEU A 75 7.06 2.03 -0.32
C LEU A 75 8.28 2.40 0.53
N GLU A 76 9.02 1.41 1.03
CA GLU A 76 10.13 1.60 1.99
C GLU A 76 9.72 2.43 3.22
N LEU A 77 8.46 2.28 3.63
CA LEU A 77 7.88 2.97 4.79
C LEU A 77 7.76 2.01 5.97
N SER A 78 7.78 2.57 7.18
CA SER A 78 7.40 1.79 8.36
C SER A 78 5.91 1.39 8.28
N PRO A 79 5.54 0.12 8.55
CA PRO A 79 4.14 -0.31 8.59
C PRO A 79 3.29 0.52 9.57
N ARG A 80 3.91 0.96 10.69
CA ARG A 80 3.28 1.83 11.68
C ARG A 80 3.00 3.22 11.13
N ALA A 81 3.96 3.80 10.38
CA ALA A 81 3.78 5.09 9.72
C ALA A 81 2.69 5.01 8.66
N LEU A 82 2.70 3.97 7.82
CA LEU A 82 1.67 3.74 6.81
C LEU A 82 0.27 3.65 7.44
N ARG A 83 0.11 2.91 8.55
CA ARG A 83 -1.15 2.86 9.28
C ARG A 83 -1.57 4.22 9.82
N ALA A 84 -0.65 4.97 10.43
CA ALA A 84 -0.96 6.29 10.98
C ALA A 84 -1.41 7.29 9.90
N ILE A 85 -0.83 7.22 8.70
CA ILE A 85 -1.21 8.06 7.56
C ILE A 85 -2.60 7.66 7.03
N VAL A 86 -2.82 6.36 6.83
CA VAL A 86 -4.10 5.83 6.32
C VAL A 86 -5.25 6.14 7.27
N ASP A 87 -5.01 6.00 8.58
CA ASP A 87 -5.94 6.32 9.66
C ASP A 87 -6.18 7.83 9.85
N GLY A 88 -5.34 8.68 9.24
CA GLY A 88 -5.41 10.14 9.40
C GLY A 88 -4.84 10.66 10.72
N SER A 89 -4.27 9.76 11.54
CA SER A 89 -3.54 10.09 12.76
C SER A 89 -2.30 10.96 12.49
N VAL A 90 -1.68 10.84 11.31
CA VAL A 90 -0.54 11.67 10.87
C VAL A 90 -0.80 12.15 9.45
N ARG A 91 -0.59 13.45 9.20
CA ARG A 91 -0.62 14.01 7.84
C ARG A 91 0.74 13.87 7.18
N LEU A 92 0.75 13.51 5.90
CA LEU A 92 1.98 13.33 5.13
C LEU A 92 2.83 14.61 5.12
N ARG A 93 2.20 15.79 5.05
CA ARG A 93 2.87 17.10 5.09
C ARG A 93 3.79 17.28 6.30
N SER A 94 3.43 16.72 7.45
CA SER A 94 4.24 16.82 8.68
C SER A 94 5.50 15.96 8.61
N LEU A 95 5.56 15.02 7.65
CA LEU A 95 6.69 14.14 7.38
C LEU A 95 7.52 14.60 6.17
N HIS A 96 7.24 15.79 5.61
CA HIS A 96 7.97 16.30 4.44
C HIS A 96 9.48 16.38 4.73
N PRO A 97 10.39 15.97 3.83
CA PRO A 97 11.84 16.04 4.10
C PRO A 97 12.33 17.45 4.41
N ASP A 98 11.78 18.45 3.70
CA ASP A 98 12.02 19.86 3.99
C ASP A 98 11.24 20.32 5.23
N GLU A 99 11.96 20.71 6.28
CA GLU A 99 11.40 21.17 7.55
C GLU A 99 10.57 22.45 7.41
N ARG A 100 10.89 23.31 6.45
CA ARG A 100 10.17 24.57 6.23
C ARG A 100 8.75 24.34 5.78
N LEU A 101 8.50 23.21 5.11
CA LEU A 101 7.18 22.83 4.62
C LEU A 101 6.34 22.10 5.67
N ARG A 102 6.92 21.77 6.84
CA ARG A 102 6.20 21.07 7.93
C ARG A 102 5.34 21.98 8.80
N SER A 103 5.64 23.28 8.86
CA SER A 103 5.11 24.21 9.86
C SER A 103 4.20 25.32 9.31
N VAL A 104 3.87 25.28 8.02
CA VAL A 104 2.97 26.25 7.37
C VAL A 104 1.50 25.90 7.57
#